data_AF-R9QZG4-F1
#
_entry.id   AF-R9QZG4-F1
#
_cell.length_a   1.000
_cell.length_b   1.000
_cell.length_c   1.000
_cell.angle_alpha   90.00
_cell.angle_beta   90.00
_cell.angle_gamma   90.00
#
_symmetry.space_group_name_H-M   'P 1'
#
loop_
_entity.id
_entity.type
_entity.pdbx_description
1 polymer ?
#
loop_
_entity_poly.entity_id
_entity_poly.type
_entity_poly.pdbx_seq_one_letter_code
_entity_poly.pdbx_strand_id
1 'polypeptide(L)'
;TGLTSFTQGPDAIEAMALDLDSETFRHIRCRYLVGCDGGSSSVRKAIGSKLEGTAVVQRVQSTYIRAPRLRSLLPGKPSWCSFSVNPRRCGTVFAIDGSETWLVHNHLNPEESDFESVDRDWSIRQILGVDADFE
;
A
#
# COMPACT_ATOMS: atom_id res chain seq x y z
N THR A 1 8.44 4.89 18.01
CA THR A 1 8.90 6.30 17.99
C THR A 1 8.59 6.97 16.67
N GLY A 2 7.99 8.16 16.68
CA GLY A 2 7.69 8.96 15.47
C GLY A 2 8.15 10.41 15.60
N LEU A 3 8.67 11.01 14.52
CA LEU A 3 9.05 12.42 14.47
C LEU A 3 7.81 13.32 14.53
N THR A 4 7.80 14.31 15.43
CA THR A 4 6.67 15.24 15.59
C THR A 4 6.99 16.64 15.09
N SER A 5 8.19 17.14 15.31
CA SER A 5 8.66 18.43 14.80
C SER A 5 10.18 18.49 14.72
N PHE A 6 10.70 19.47 13.98
CA PHE A 6 12.10 19.82 13.98
C PHE A 6 12.31 21.29 13.63
N THR A 7 13.41 21.85 14.09
CA THR A 7 13.88 23.18 13.73
C THR A 7 15.32 23.09 13.26
N GLN A 8 15.62 23.69 12.12
CA GLN A 8 16.98 23.80 11.62
C GLN A 8 17.64 25.05 12.21
N GLY A 9 18.74 24.86 12.94
CA GLY A 9 19.66 25.92 13.36
C GLY A 9 20.90 26.00 12.45
N PRO A 10 21.87 26.86 12.79
CA PRO A 10 23.08 27.05 11.98
C PRO A 10 24.01 25.82 11.98
N ASP A 11 24.13 25.11 13.11
CA ASP A 11 25.10 24.00 13.28
C ASP A 11 24.46 22.62 13.42
N ALA A 12 23.16 22.59 13.72
CA ALA A 12 22.44 21.36 13.98
C ALA A 12 20.94 21.54 13.76
N ILE A 13 20.26 20.41 13.63
CA ILE A 13 18.81 20.28 13.65
C ILE A 13 18.43 19.78 15.04
N GLU A 14 17.44 20.43 15.64
CA GLU A 14 16.81 19.98 16.88
C GLU A 14 15.46 19.36 16.53
N ALA A 15 15.30 18.06 16.79
CA ALA A 15 14.12 17.29 16.47
C ALA A 15 13.44 16.76 17.73
N MET A 16 12.11 16.75 17.70
CA MET A 16 11.26 16.13 18.71
C MET A 16 10.67 14.84 18.14
N ALA A 17 10.78 13.77 18.91
CA ALA A 17 10.15 12.50 18.59
C ALA A 17 9.32 11.99 19.76
N LEU A 18 8.13 11.47 19.48
CA LEU A 18 7.29 10.79 20.45
C LEU A 18 7.68 9.31 20.46
N ASP A 19 8.13 8.80 21.60
CA ASP A 19 8.15 7.37 21.86
C ASP A 19 6.71 6.88 21.99
N LEU A 20 6.34 5.87 21.20
CA LEU A 20 4.96 5.38 21.15
C LEU A 20 4.71 4.32 22.23
N ASP A 21 5.74 3.67 22.74
CA ASP A 21 5.60 2.64 23.76
C ASP A 21 5.50 3.27 25.16
N SER A 22 6.28 4.32 25.40
CA SER A 22 6.30 5.03 26.69
C SER A 22 5.53 6.34 26.70
N GLU A 23 4.99 6.79 25.56
CA GLU A 23 4.32 8.09 25.40
C GLU A 23 5.16 9.31 25.83
N THR A 24 6.48 9.18 25.79
CA THR A 24 7.40 10.25 26.20
C THR A 24 8.06 10.93 25.01
N PHE A 25 8.33 12.22 25.15
CA PHE A 25 9.06 12.98 24.15
C PHE A 25 10.56 12.81 24.32
N ARG A 26 11.24 12.61 23.19
CA ARG A 26 12.70 12.57 23.08
C ARG A 26 13.17 13.76 22.26
N HIS A 27 14.19 14.45 22.76
CA HIS A 27 14.88 15.51 22.05
C HIS A 27 16.12 14.94 21.36
N ILE A 28 16.25 15.18 20.05
CA ILE A 28 17.31 14.61 19.22
C ILE A 28 18.03 15.76 18.52
N ARG A 29 19.32 15.92 18.83
CA ARG A 29 20.20 16.85 18.12
C ARG A 29 20.98 16.09 17.05
N CYS A 30 20.87 16.49 15.79
CA CYS A 30 21.59 15.84 14.68
C CYS A 30 22.18 16.86 13.70
N ARG A 31 23.16 16.44 12.90
CA ARG A 31 23.73 17.28 11.83
C ARG A 31 22.85 17.33 10.59
N TYR A 32 22.12 16.23 10.33
CA TYR A 32 21.26 16.07 9.18
C TYR A 32 20.00 15.31 9.59
N LEU A 33 18.89 15.62 8.91
CA LEU A 33 17.63 14.89 8.99
C LEU A 33 17.25 14.44 7.58
N VAL A 34 17.00 13.14 7.41
CA VAL A 34 16.62 12.56 6.11
C VAL A 34 15.17 12.09 6.20
N GLY A 35 14.31 12.67 5.36
CA GLY A 35 12.88 12.34 5.30
C GLY A 35 12.62 11.05 4.49
N CYS A 36 12.59 9.92 5.18
CA CYS A 36 12.21 8.60 4.62
C CYS A 36 10.79 8.17 5.07
N ASP A 37 9.90 9.14 5.24
CA ASP A 37 8.59 9.03 5.90
C ASP A 37 7.40 8.87 4.92
N GLY A 38 7.67 8.43 3.69
CA GLY A 38 6.67 7.97 2.73
C GLY A 38 5.88 9.06 2.00
N GLY A 39 4.82 8.65 1.28
CA GLY A 39 4.05 9.54 0.40
C GLY A 39 3.42 10.74 1.11
N SER A 40 2.98 10.56 2.36
CA SER A 40 2.38 11.59 3.20
C SER A 40 3.39 12.46 3.98
N SER A 41 4.70 12.29 3.71
CA SER A 41 5.85 12.89 4.41
C SER A 41 5.57 14.21 5.13
N SER A 42 5.74 14.21 6.45
CA SER A 42 5.73 15.40 7.29
C SER A 42 7.00 16.22 7.09
N VAL A 43 8.15 15.57 6.83
CA VAL A 43 9.43 16.25 6.58
C VAL A 43 9.36 17.11 5.32
N ARG A 44 8.87 16.56 4.20
CA ARG A 44 8.70 17.29 2.94
C ARG A 44 7.82 18.53 3.13
N LYS A 45 6.72 18.39 3.88
CA LYS A 45 5.79 19.49 4.18
C LYS A 45 6.44 20.55 5.06
N ALA A 46 7.20 20.15 6.08
CA ALA A 46 7.86 21.06 7.01
C ALA A 46 8.93 21.93 6.32
N ILE A 47 9.63 21.41 5.32
CA ILE A 47 10.59 22.20 4.52
C ILE A 47 9.92 23.02 3.40
N GLY A 48 8.58 23.00 3.29
CA GLY A 48 7.83 23.74 2.27
C GLY A 48 7.91 23.15 0.85
N SER A 49 8.47 21.95 0.69
CA SER A 49 8.58 21.29 -0.62
C SER A 49 7.22 20.72 -1.06
N LYS A 50 6.97 20.78 -2.37
CA LYS A 50 5.72 20.32 -3.00
C LYS A 50 6.02 19.30 -4.09
N LEU A 51 5.14 18.32 -4.23
CA LEU A 51 5.11 17.41 -5.37
C LEU A 51 4.16 17.99 -6.42
N GLU A 52 4.53 17.85 -7.69
CA GLU A 52 3.71 18.26 -8.83
C GLU A 52 3.38 17.04 -9.71
N GLY A 53 2.20 17.06 -10.34
CA GLY A 53 1.71 15.98 -11.20
C GLY A 53 0.31 15.49 -10.81
N THR A 54 -0.05 14.30 -11.30
CA THR A 54 -1.37 13.69 -11.04
C THR A 54 -1.42 13.10 -9.63
N ALA A 55 -2.20 13.71 -8.74
CA ALA A 55 -2.28 13.31 -7.33
C ALA A 55 -2.81 11.88 -7.11
N VAL A 56 -3.75 11.43 -7.94
CA VAL A 56 -4.32 10.08 -7.88
C VAL A 56 -4.24 9.46 -9.26
N VAL A 57 -3.22 8.63 -9.48
CA VAL A 57 -3.06 7.88 -10.73
C VAL A 57 -4.08 6.74 -10.81
N GLN A 58 -4.29 6.04 -9.70
CA GLN A 58 -5.21 4.91 -9.61
C GLN A 58 -5.62 4.71 -8.15
N ARG A 59 -6.87 4.27 -7.93
CA ARG A 59 -7.33 3.73 -6.65
C ARG A 59 -7.27 2.21 -6.71
N VAL A 60 -6.66 1.59 -5.71
CA VAL A 60 -6.52 0.14 -5.66
C VAL A 60 -7.00 -0.36 -4.31
N GLN A 61 -7.96 -1.29 -4.35
CA GLN A 61 -8.35 -2.07 -3.19
C GLN A 61 -7.46 -3.32 -3.15
N SER A 62 -6.49 -3.33 -2.24
CA SER A 62 -5.53 -4.42 -2.08
C SER A 62 -5.97 -5.37 -0.96
N THR A 63 -6.06 -6.66 -1.26
CA THR A 63 -6.44 -7.68 -0.28
C THR A 63 -5.41 -8.79 -0.24
N TYR A 64 -4.85 -9.03 0.96
CA TYR A 64 -3.99 -10.18 1.23
C TYR A 64 -4.87 -11.37 1.62
N ILE A 65 -4.76 -12.47 0.87
CA ILE A 65 -5.55 -13.68 1.08
C ILE A 65 -4.65 -14.90 1.20
N ARG A 66 -5.17 -15.92 1.87
CA ARG A 66 -4.64 -17.29 1.82
C ARG A 66 -5.58 -18.13 0.98
N ALA A 67 -5.08 -18.67 -0.13
CA ALA A 67 -5.81 -19.53 -1.06
C ALA A 67 -4.92 -20.69 -1.51
N PRO A 68 -4.80 -21.77 -0.71
CA PRO A 68 -3.84 -22.86 -0.95
C PRO A 68 -4.09 -23.61 -2.26
N ARG A 69 -5.35 -23.64 -2.73
CA ARG A 69 -5.74 -24.35 -3.95
C ARG A 69 -5.51 -23.54 -5.22
N LEU A 70 -5.36 -22.21 -5.13
CA LEU A 70 -5.26 -21.32 -6.28
C LEU A 70 -4.11 -21.69 -7.21
N ARG A 71 -2.94 -22.03 -6.65
CA ARG A 71 -1.75 -22.38 -7.44
C ARG A 71 -2.00 -23.52 -8.43
N SER A 72 -2.82 -24.50 -8.03
CA SER A 72 -3.15 -25.68 -8.83
C SER A 72 -4.16 -25.40 -9.94
N LEU A 73 -4.94 -24.32 -9.80
CA LEU A 73 -5.93 -23.88 -10.79
C LEU A 73 -5.32 -22.98 -11.87
N LEU A 74 -4.22 -22.30 -11.55
CA LEU A 74 -3.55 -21.40 -12.49
C LEU A 74 -2.83 -22.18 -13.60
N PRO A 75 -3.13 -21.90 -14.89
CA PRO A 75 -2.47 -22.58 -16.00
C PRO A 75 -1.03 -22.11 -16.16
N GLY A 76 -0.18 -22.99 -16.68
CA GLY A 76 1.20 -22.65 -17.07
C GLY A 76 2.22 -22.65 -15.93
N LYS A 77 3.31 -21.92 -16.15
CA LYS A 77 4.44 -21.85 -15.21
C LYS A 77 4.10 -20.94 -14.03
N PRO A 78 4.66 -21.19 -12.83
CA PRO A 78 4.50 -20.27 -11.72
C PRO A 78 4.96 -18.86 -12.11
N SER A 79 4.12 -17.87 -11.83
CA SER A 79 4.37 -16.45 -12.04
C SER A 79 4.35 -15.72 -10.69
N TRP A 80 5.21 -14.71 -10.56
CA TRP A 80 5.12 -13.79 -9.41
C TRP A 80 3.91 -12.87 -9.52
N CYS A 81 3.57 -12.46 -10.74
CA CYS A 81 2.48 -11.53 -11.03
C CYS A 81 1.65 -12.07 -12.20
N SER A 82 0.33 -12.08 -12.02
CA SER A 82 -0.66 -12.46 -13.02
C SER A 82 -1.68 -11.33 -13.20
N PHE A 83 -1.90 -10.93 -14.44
CA PHE A 83 -2.90 -9.94 -14.80
C PHE A 83 -4.20 -10.66 -15.18
N SER A 84 -5.29 -10.35 -14.48
CA SER A 84 -6.63 -10.79 -14.88
C SER A 84 -7.26 -9.69 -15.72
N VAL A 85 -7.45 -9.98 -17.01
CA VAL A 85 -8.07 -9.06 -17.97
C VAL A 85 -9.34 -9.74 -18.48
N ASN A 86 -10.48 -9.29 -17.98
CA ASN A 86 -11.79 -9.85 -18.32
C ASN A 86 -12.87 -8.77 -18.22
N PRO A 87 -14.04 -8.93 -18.88
CA PRO A 87 -15.05 -7.87 -18.96
C PRO A 87 -15.83 -7.62 -17.66
N ARG A 88 -15.68 -8.47 -16.64
CA ARG A 88 -16.39 -8.34 -15.36
C ARG A 88 -15.58 -7.53 -14.36
N ARG A 89 -14.31 -7.90 -14.15
CA ARG A 89 -13.40 -7.17 -13.27
C ARG A 89 -11.94 -7.45 -13.58
N CYS A 90 -11.19 -6.40 -13.90
CA CYS A 90 -9.75 -6.50 -14.08
C CYS A 90 -9.01 -6.34 -12.74
N GLY A 91 -7.85 -6.99 -12.64
CA GLY A 91 -7.01 -6.87 -11.45
C GLY A 91 -5.66 -7.56 -11.62
N THR A 92 -4.84 -7.45 -10.59
CA THR A 92 -3.52 -8.09 -10.55
C THR A 92 -3.44 -9.02 -9.35
N VAL A 93 -2.82 -10.18 -9.53
CA VAL A 93 -2.63 -11.18 -8.48
C VAL A 93 -1.13 -11.42 -8.32
N PHE A 94 -0.61 -11.19 -7.12
CA PHE A 94 0.79 -11.42 -6.80
C PHE A 94 0.92 -12.63 -5.88
N ALA A 95 1.83 -13.55 -6.23
CA ALA A 95 2.24 -14.62 -5.34
C ALA A 95 3.23 -14.06 -4.30
N ILE A 96 2.89 -14.18 -3.01
CA ILE A 96 3.74 -13.66 -1.92
C ILE A 96 4.75 -14.71 -1.48
N ASP A 97 4.29 -15.93 -1.20
CA ASP A 97 5.14 -17.08 -0.86
C ASP A 97 5.37 -18.05 -2.04
N GLY A 98 4.66 -17.85 -3.16
CA GLY A 98 4.73 -18.72 -4.33
C GLY A 98 3.79 -19.94 -4.30
N SER A 99 3.00 -20.13 -3.24
CA SER A 99 2.15 -21.30 -3.05
C SER A 99 0.74 -21.00 -2.55
N GLU A 100 0.59 -20.36 -1.39
CA GLU A 100 -0.69 -20.25 -0.69
C GLU A 100 -1.12 -18.82 -0.40
N THR A 101 -0.19 -17.88 -0.32
CA THR A 101 -0.51 -16.50 0.05
C THR A 101 -0.36 -15.55 -1.12
N TRP A 102 -1.39 -14.71 -1.28
CA TRP A 102 -1.58 -13.91 -2.47
C TRP A 102 -1.98 -12.49 -2.10
N LEU A 103 -1.54 -11.54 -2.91
CA LEU A 103 -2.03 -10.17 -2.87
C LEU A 103 -2.85 -9.90 -4.12
N VAL A 104 -4.14 -9.65 -3.94
CA VAL A 104 -5.08 -9.36 -5.03
C VAL A 104 -5.33 -7.86 -5.05
N HIS A 105 -5.03 -7.24 -6.18
CA HIS A 105 -5.26 -5.83 -6.46
C HIS A 105 -6.48 -5.68 -7.34
N ASN A 106 -7.55 -5.18 -6.75
CA ASN A 106 -8.70 -4.70 -7.49
C ASN A 106 -8.47 -3.23 -7.87
N HIS A 107 -8.36 -2.95 -9.17
CA HIS A 107 -8.23 -1.59 -9.69
C HIS A 107 -9.63 -0.98 -9.80
N LEU A 108 -9.89 0.10 -9.06
CA LEU A 108 -11.19 0.77 -9.12
C LEU A 108 -11.32 1.54 -10.43
N ASN A 109 -12.51 1.48 -11.02
CA ASN A 109 -12.83 2.26 -12.19
C ASN A 109 -12.92 3.75 -11.84
N PRO A 110 -12.81 4.68 -12.81
CA PRO A 110 -12.87 6.11 -12.54
C PRO A 110 -14.11 6.58 -11.78
N GLU A 111 -15.26 5.96 -12.02
CA GLU A 111 -16.54 6.23 -11.35
C GLU A 111 -16.63 5.66 -9.93
N GLU A 112 -15.76 4.71 -9.58
CA GLU A 112 -15.67 4.09 -8.26
C GLU A 112 -14.71 4.90 -7.37
N SER A 113 -15.25 5.99 -6.83
CA SER A 113 -14.43 6.95 -6.06
C SER A 113 -14.12 6.52 -4.62
N ASP A 114 -14.81 5.51 -4.10
CA ASP A 114 -14.70 5.00 -2.73
C ASP A 114 -14.38 3.49 -2.71
N PHE A 115 -13.59 3.05 -1.73
CA PHE A 115 -13.17 1.65 -1.61
C PHE A 115 -14.30 0.70 -1.24
N GLU A 116 -15.38 1.21 -0.66
CA GLU A 116 -16.58 0.43 -0.33
C GLU A 116 -17.64 0.45 -1.45
N SER A 117 -17.37 1.15 -2.56
CA SER A 117 -18.28 1.15 -3.71
C SER A 117 -18.31 -0.17 -4.48
N VAL A 118 -17.38 -1.09 -4.16
CA VAL A 118 -17.25 -2.40 -4.80
C VAL A 118 -17.16 -3.46 -3.72
N ASP A 119 -18.02 -4.48 -3.83
CA ASP A 119 -17.94 -5.64 -2.96
C ASP A 119 -16.61 -6.38 -3.15
N ARG A 120 -15.87 -6.51 -2.05
CA ARG A 120 -14.50 -7.00 -2.04
C ARG A 120 -14.42 -8.47 -2.40
N ASP A 121 -15.27 -9.30 -1.79
CA ASP A 121 -15.30 -10.75 -2.03
C ASP A 121 -15.66 -11.04 -3.50
N TRP A 122 -16.73 -10.43 -4.00
CA TRP A 122 -17.14 -10.53 -5.40
C TRP A 122 -16.00 -10.11 -6.33
N SER A 123 -15.35 -8.97 -6.07
CA SER A 123 -14.26 -8.48 -6.94
C SER A 123 -13.08 -9.45 -6.99
N ILE A 124 -12.70 -10.03 -5.84
CA ILE A 124 -11.63 -11.03 -5.74
C ILE A 124 -12.02 -12.26 -6.56
N ARG A 125 -13.24 -12.79 -6.39
CA ARG A 125 -13.70 -13.96 -7.15
C ARG A 125 -13.70 -13.72 -8.66
N GLN A 126 -14.15 -12.54 -9.11
CA GLN A 126 -14.11 -12.16 -10.52
C GLN A 126 -12.68 -12.05 -11.08
N ILE A 127 -11.75 -11.50 -10.29
CA ILE A 127 -10.34 -11.39 -10.67
C ILE A 127 -9.68 -12.77 -10.75
N LEU A 128 -9.91 -13.64 -9.76
CA LEU A 128 -9.35 -14.99 -9.72
C LEU A 128 -10.02 -15.95 -10.72
N GLY A 129 -11.24 -15.63 -11.17
CA GLY A 129 -12.01 -16.50 -12.06
C GLY A 129 -12.58 -17.73 -11.36
N VAL A 130 -12.90 -17.62 -10.08
CA VAL A 130 -13.41 -18.70 -9.23
C VAL A 130 -14.87 -18.45 -8.83
N ASP A 131 -15.58 -19.51 -8.43
CA ASP A 131 -16.98 -19.45 -8.03
C ASP A 131 -17.16 -19.22 -6.51
N ALA A 132 -18.40 -19.33 -6.03
CA ALA A 132 -18.75 -19.14 -4.62
C ALA A 132 -18.24 -20.27 -3.71
N ASP A 133 -17.98 -21.45 -4.26
CA ASP A 133 -17.52 -22.63 -3.50
C ASP A 133 -15.99 -22.62 -3.30
N PHE A 134 -15.30 -21.63 -3.87
CA PHE A 134 -13.88 -21.41 -3.65
C PHE A 134 -13.62 -20.83 -2.26
N GLU A 135 -12.84 -21.57 -1.47
CA GLU A 135 -12.30 -21.19 -0.15
C GLU A 135 -10.86 -20.67 -0.26
#